data_AF-A0A7K6YPJ8-F1
#
_entry.id   AF-A0A7K6YPJ8-F1
#
_cell.length_a   1.000
_cell.length_b   1.000
_cell.length_c   1.000
_cell.angle_alpha   90.00
_cell.angle_beta   90.00
_cell.angle_gamma   90.00
#
_symmetry.space_group_name_H-M   'P 1'
#
loop_
_entity.id
_entity.type
_entity.pdbx_description
1 polymer ?
#
loop_
_entity_poly.entity_id
_entity_poly.type
_entity_poly.pdbx_seq_one_letter_code
_entity_poly.pdbx_strand_id
1 'polypeptide(L)'
;KYTKFSISYYWINSLGQKTSIYHRLENVPIPPGKENKTATIPYDHTIMSLANTSSTGTYYCDVKWDDIQIMGKGVFVLARDTAYVETFYVWEILTTLTVLLAVLSITATALLLWKRK
;
A
#
# COMPACT_ATOMS: atom_id res chain seq x y z
N LYS A 1 31.51 11.97 8.17
CA LYS A 1 30.22 12.66 8.43
C LYS A 1 29.05 11.69 8.20
N TYR A 2 28.88 11.20 6.97
CA TYR A 2 27.75 10.34 6.56
C TYR A 2 27.80 8.86 6.97
N THR A 3 28.83 8.43 7.72
CA THR A 3 28.99 7.03 8.11
C THR A 3 28.11 6.64 9.30
N LYS A 4 27.74 7.61 10.14
CA LYS A 4 26.87 7.41 11.30
C LYS A 4 25.56 8.13 11.08
N PHE A 5 24.46 7.40 11.11
CA PHE A 5 23.14 7.97 10.86
C PHE A 5 22.04 7.15 11.53
N SER A 6 20.89 7.77 11.76
CA SER A 6 19.69 7.10 12.23
C SER A 6 18.66 7.02 11.11
N ILE A 7 17.95 5.89 11.04
CA ILE A 7 16.78 5.73 10.18
C ILE A 7 15.55 5.57 11.10
N SER A 8 14.54 6.40 10.88
CA SER A 8 13.27 6.36 11.61
C SER A 8 12.12 6.09 10.64
N TYR A 9 11.29 5.12 11.00
CA TYR A 9 10.04 4.80 10.31
C TYR A 9 8.88 5.22 11.20
N TYR A 10 7.95 5.97 10.62
CA TYR A 10 6.74 6.41 11.30
C TYR A 10 5.61 6.59 10.30
N TRP A 11 4.39 6.71 10.78
CA TRP A 11 3.26 7.09 9.94
C TRP A 11 2.48 8.23 10.58
N ILE A 12 1.77 8.98 9.74
CA ILE A 12 0.92 10.09 10.12
C ILE A 12 -0.51 9.77 9.70
N ASN A 13 -1.44 9.80 10.65
CA ASN A 13 -2.86 9.53 10.40
C ASN A 13 -3.60 10.75 9.85
N SER A 14 -4.88 10.58 9.50
CA SER A 14 -5.73 11.67 9.00
C SER A 14 -5.93 12.82 9.99
N LEU A 15 -5.69 12.59 11.29
CA LEU A 15 -5.72 13.60 12.35
C LEU A 15 -4.35 14.30 12.53
N GLY A 16 -3.36 13.98 11.70
CA GLY A 16 -2.00 14.51 11.81
C GLY A 16 -1.17 13.90 12.95
N GLN A 17 -1.68 12.86 13.62
CA GLN A 17 -0.95 12.20 14.71
C GLN A 17 0.17 11.33 14.14
N LYS A 18 1.39 11.56 14.64
CA LYS A 18 2.57 10.79 14.28
C LYS A 18 2.75 9.61 15.22
N THR A 19 2.87 8.41 14.66
CA THR A 19 3.15 7.18 15.41
C THR A 19 4.47 6.59 14.94
N SER A 20 5.41 6.42 15.88
CA SER A 20 6.69 5.76 15.62
C SER A 20 6.48 4.27 15.37
N ILE A 21 7.16 3.73 14.37
CA ILE A 21 7.14 2.30 14.01
C ILE A 21 8.44 1.65 14.44
N TYR A 22 9.55 2.19 13.95
CA TYR A 22 10.87 1.60 14.15
C TYR A 22 11.96 2.67 14.04
N HIS A 23 13.04 2.46 14.79
CA HIS A 23 14.21 3.33 14.78
C HIS A 23 15.47 2.47 14.85
N ARG A 24 16.44 2.74 13.96
CA ARG A 24 17.75 2.06 13.95
C ARG A 24 18.88 3.05 13.77
N LEU A 25 20.03 2.71 14.35
CA LEU A 25 21.28 3.44 14.20
C LEU A 25 22.23 2.64 13.32
N GLU A 26 22.82 3.29 12.34
CA GLU A 26 23.77 2.72 11.41
C GLU A 26 25.15 3.35 11.60
N ASN A 27 26.17 2.50 11.44
CA ASN A 27 27.56 2.93 11.37
C ASN A 27 28.28 2.13 10.27
N VAL A 28 28.48 2.75 9.12
CA VAL A 28 29.02 2.11 7.92
C VAL A 28 30.52 2.40 7.79
N PRO A 29 31.38 1.38 7.73
CA PRO A 29 32.80 1.58 7.46
C PRO A 29 33.01 1.98 5.99
N ILE A 30 33.90 2.94 5.75
CA ILE A 30 34.34 3.33 4.41
C ILE A 30 35.55 2.46 4.04
N PRO A 31 35.50 1.68 2.94
CA PRO A 31 36.66 0.94 2.47
C PRO A 31 37.80 1.87 2.05
N PRO A 32 39.07 1.50 2.27
CA PRO A 32 40.21 2.31 1.83
C PRO A 32 40.15 2.63 0.33
N GLY A 33 40.38 3.90 -0.04
CA GLY A 33 40.36 4.36 -1.43
C GLY A 33 38.96 4.60 -2.01
N LYS A 34 37.92 4.58 -1.16
CA LYS A 34 36.52 4.88 -1.53
C LYS A 34 35.96 6.12 -0.83
N GLU A 35 36.78 6.88 -0.12
CA GLU A 35 36.40 8.01 0.72
C GLU A 35 35.66 9.11 -0.05
N ASN A 36 36.03 9.31 -1.32
CA ASN A 36 35.45 10.35 -2.18
C ASN A 36 34.45 9.80 -3.21
N LYS A 37 33.94 8.57 -3.02
CA LYS A 37 32.98 7.95 -3.93
C LYS A 37 31.60 7.88 -3.28
N THR A 38 30.57 8.11 -4.08
CA THR A 38 29.19 7.89 -3.66
C THR A 38 28.89 6.39 -3.63
N ALA A 39 28.22 5.94 -2.57
CA ALA A 39 27.70 4.59 -2.45
C ALA A 39 26.18 4.63 -2.32
N THR A 40 25.51 3.61 -2.85
CA THR A 40 24.08 3.37 -2.64
C THR A 40 23.95 2.05 -1.90
N ILE A 41 23.39 2.09 -0.69
CA ILE A 41 23.22 0.92 0.17
C ILE A 41 21.73 0.81 0.51
N PRO A 42 21.08 -0.32 0.22
CA PRO A 42 19.68 -0.53 0.58
C PRO A 42 19.55 -0.78 2.09
N TYR A 43 18.50 -0.22 2.69
CA TYR A 43 18.14 -0.40 4.10
C TYR A 43 16.68 -0.81 4.21
N ASP A 44 16.40 -2.07 3.88
CA ASP A 44 15.03 -2.57 3.88
C ASP A 44 14.50 -2.74 5.31
N HIS A 45 13.23 -2.38 5.50
CA HIS A 45 12.50 -2.62 6.73
C HIS A 45 11.09 -3.11 6.41
N THR A 46 10.79 -4.33 6.86
CA THR A 46 9.44 -4.88 6.76
C THR A 46 8.65 -4.48 7.98
N ILE A 47 7.60 -3.69 7.77
CA ILE A 47 6.64 -3.36 8.82
C ILE A 47 5.72 -4.58 8.97
N MET A 48 5.90 -5.36 10.04
CA MET A 48 4.89 -6.35 10.41
C MET A 48 3.63 -5.58 10.81
N SER A 49 2.53 -5.85 10.12
CA SER A 49 1.23 -5.24 10.38
C SER A 49 0.93 -5.30 11.88
N LEU A 50 0.95 -4.15 12.55
CA LEU A 50 0.28 -4.01 13.84
C LEU A 50 -1.18 -4.35 13.55
N ALA A 51 -1.71 -5.38 14.20
CA ALA A 51 -2.99 -6.03 13.92
C ALA A 51 -4.24 -5.12 14.06
N ASN A 52 -4.10 -3.81 13.97
CA ASN A 52 -5.11 -2.81 14.23
C ASN A 52 -5.31 -1.90 13.01
N THR A 53 -6.56 -1.69 12.63
CA THR A 53 -7.03 -0.73 11.62
C THR A 53 -6.64 0.72 11.87
N SER A 54 -6.12 1.02 13.06
CA SER A 54 -5.56 2.33 13.38
C SER A 54 -4.40 2.72 12.46
N SER A 55 -3.73 1.75 11.82
CA SER A 55 -2.53 1.96 11.01
C SER A 55 -2.78 2.61 9.61
N THR A 56 -3.94 3.21 9.37
CA THR A 56 -4.21 3.93 8.12
C THR A 56 -3.58 5.31 8.12
N GLY A 57 -2.71 5.59 7.15
CA GLY A 57 -2.10 6.90 7.00
C GLY A 57 -0.94 6.91 6.01
N THR A 58 -0.16 7.99 6.05
CA THR A 58 1.04 8.11 5.21
C THR A 58 2.27 7.70 6.00
N TYR A 59 2.97 6.69 5.49
CA TYR A 59 4.18 6.13 6.07
C TYR A 59 5.39 6.86 5.53
N TYR A 60 6.31 7.23 6.40
CA TYR A 60 7.53 7.95 6.07
C TYR A 60 8.76 7.19 6.55
N CYS A 61 9.83 7.35 5.78
CA CYS A 61 11.19 7.04 6.20
C CYS A 61 11.95 8.34 6.33
N ASP A 62 12.58 8.54 7.47
CA ASP A 62 13.39 9.69 7.82
C ASP A 62 14.80 9.24 8.12
N VAL A 63 15.79 9.91 7.55
CA VAL A 63 17.19 9.63 7.80
C VAL A 63 17.86 10.90 8.32
N LYS A 64 18.57 10.76 9.45
CA LYS A 64 19.28 11.86 10.10
C LYS A 64 20.74 11.51 10.32
N TRP A 65 21.63 12.43 9.98
CA TRP A 65 23.06 12.37 10.28
C TRP A 65 23.55 13.77 10.63
N ASP A 66 24.18 13.89 11.80
CA ASP A 66 24.55 15.17 12.39
C ASP A 66 23.37 16.17 12.41
N ASP A 67 23.51 17.29 11.70
CA ASP A 67 22.55 18.38 11.53
C ASP A 67 21.63 18.23 10.32
N ILE A 68 21.83 17.20 9.49
CA ILE A 68 21.06 16.99 8.26
C ILE A 68 19.99 15.94 8.53
N GLN A 69 18.77 16.26 8.12
CA GLN A 69 17.62 15.37 8.18
C GLN A 69 16.90 15.38 6.83
N ILE A 70 16.70 14.20 6.26
CA ILE A 70 16.01 14.03 4.97
C ILE A 70 14.84 13.07 5.18
N MET A 71 13.66 13.53 4.75
CA MET A 71 12.43 12.76 4.79
C MET A 71 12.10 12.26 3.39
N GLY A 72 11.73 10.98 3.28
CA GLY A 72 11.19 10.39 2.05
C GLY A 72 9.84 10.99 1.67
N LYS A 73 9.42 10.79 0.42
CA LYS A 73 8.12 11.28 -0.10
C LYS A 73 6.90 10.70 0.64
N GLY A 74 7.10 9.55 1.28
CA GLY A 74 6.08 8.80 1.97
C GLY A 74 5.21 7.95 1.04
N VAL A 75 4.46 7.03 1.63
CA VAL A 75 3.53 6.12 0.94
C VAL A 75 2.24 6.06 1.74
N PHE A 76 1.10 6.32 1.09
CA PHE A 76 -0.19 6.17 1.72
C PHE A 76 -0.57 4.68 1.80
N VAL A 77 -0.94 4.23 2.99
CA VAL A 77 -1.39 2.86 3.25
C VAL A 77 -2.79 2.92 3.86
N LEU A 78 -3.71 2.18 3.25
CA LEU A 78 -5.07 2.01 3.74
C LEU A 78 -5.17 0.65 4.45
N ALA A 79 -5.14 0.67 5.79
CA ALA A 79 -5.32 -0.52 6.60
C ALA A 79 -6.83 -0.82 6.77
N ARG A 80 -7.25 -2.05 6.45
CA ARG A 80 -8.63 -2.50 6.56
C ARG A 80 -8.66 -3.79 7.38
N ASP A 81 -9.67 -3.93 8.24
CA ASP A 81 -9.89 -5.17 9.02
C ASP A 81 -10.30 -6.35 8.13
N THR A 82 -10.95 -6.04 6.99
CA THR A 82 -11.34 -7.04 5.98
C THR A 82 -10.38 -7.03 4.81
N ALA A 83 -9.94 -8.21 4.38
CA ALA A 83 -9.13 -8.38 3.17
C ALA A 83 -9.79 -7.69 1.96
N TYR A 84 -8.97 -7.22 1.02
CA TYR A 84 -9.46 -6.60 -0.21
C TYR A 84 -10.26 -7.62 -1.03
N VAL A 85 -11.57 -7.43 -1.13
CA VAL A 85 -12.41 -8.13 -2.11
C VAL A 85 -12.30 -7.34 -3.42
N GLU A 86 -11.69 -7.95 -4.44
CA GLU A 86 -11.64 -7.36 -5.77
C GLU A 86 -13.05 -7.04 -6.25
N THR A 87 -13.26 -5.78 -6.63
CA THR A 87 -14.53 -5.31 -7.20
C THR A 87 -14.89 -5.99 -8.53
N PHE A 88 -13.91 -6.62 -9.19
CA PHE A 88 -14.10 -7.36 -10.43
C PHE A 88 -15.10 -8.52 -10.27
N TYR A 89 -15.05 -9.23 -9.15
CA TYR A 89 -15.94 -10.38 -8.91
C TYR A 89 -17.43 -9.98 -8.85
N VAL A 90 -17.73 -8.84 -8.22
CA VAL A 90 -19.10 -8.32 -8.13
C VAL A 90 -19.62 -7.89 -9.52
N TRP A 91 -18.75 -7.30 -10.33
CA TRP A 91 -19.09 -6.87 -11.68
C TRP A 91 -19.40 -8.06 -12.60
N GLU A 92 -18.59 -9.12 -12.53
CA GLU A 92 -18.79 -10.33 -13.32
C GLU A 92 -20.12 -11.02 -13.00
N ILE A 93 -20.46 -11.13 -11.71
CA ILE A 93 -21.76 -11.70 -11.28
C ILE A 93 -22.91 -10.87 -11.82
N LEU A 94 -22.86 -9.54 -11.67
CA LEU A 94 -23.93 -8.65 -12.12
C LEU A 94 -24.12 -8.75 -13.65
N THR A 95 -23.02 -8.79 -14.39
CA THR A 95 -23.03 -8.90 -15.86
C THR A 95 -23.62 -10.24 -16.29
N THR A 96 -23.17 -11.34 -15.69
CA THR A 96 -23.66 -12.70 -15.98
C THR A 96 -25.15 -12.82 -15.69
N LEU A 97 -25.60 -12.32 -14.53
CA LEU A 97 -27.01 -12.32 -14.15
C LEU A 97 -27.86 -11.52 -15.14
N THR A 98 -27.38 -10.35 -15.56
CA THR A 98 -28.09 -9.48 -16.50
C THR A 98 -28.24 -10.14 -17.87
N VAL A 99 -27.17 -10.77 -18.37
CA VAL A 99 -27.20 -11.51 -19.65
C VAL A 99 -28.18 -12.68 -19.56
N LEU A 100 -28.15 -13.46 -18.47
CA LEU A 100 -29.07 -14.57 -18.26
C LEU A 100 -30.53 -14.10 -18.26
N LEU A 101 -30.84 -13.05 -17.50
CA LEU A 101 -32.17 -12.47 -17.43
C LEU A 101 -32.66 -11.92 -18.78
N ALA A 102 -31.76 -11.31 -19.57
CA ALA A 102 -32.09 -10.83 -20.91
C ALA A 102 -32.46 -11.98 -21.85
N VAL A 103 -31.67 -13.06 -21.86
CA VAL A 103 -31.94 -14.26 -22.67
C VAL A 103 -33.26 -14.91 -22.27
N LEU A 104 -33.52 -15.06 -20.96
CA LEU A 104 -34.79 -15.59 -20.45
C LEU A 104 -35.98 -14.73 -20.84
N SER A 105 -35.83 -13.40 -20.82
CA SER A 105 -36.90 -12.46 -21.20
C SER A 105 -37.24 -12.56 -22.68
N ILE A 106 -36.23 -12.61 -23.55
CA ILE A 106 -36.41 -12.75 -25.01
C ILE A 106 -37.07 -14.10 -25.33
N THR A 107 -36.56 -15.19 -24.76
CA THR A 107 -37.09 -16.54 -25.01
C THR A 107 -38.52 -16.70 -24.52
N ALA A 108 -38.85 -16.21 -23.33
CA ALA A 108 -40.22 -16.21 -22.80
C ALA A 108 -41.16 -15.41 -23.72
N THR A 109 -40.74 -14.24 -24.18
CA THR A 109 -41.54 -13.39 -25.09
C THR A 109 -41.78 -14.08 -26.43
N ALA A 110 -40.75 -14.71 -27.01
CA ALA A 110 -40.87 -15.46 -28.27
C ALA A 110 -41.81 -16.67 -28.15
N LEU A 111 -41.71 -17.44 -27.06
CA LEU A 111 -42.60 -18.56 -26.76
C LEU A 111 -44.07 -18.13 -26.62
N LEU A 112 -44.32 -17.02 -25.93
CA LEU A 112 -45.67 -16.46 -25.78
C LEU A 112 -46.26 -16.05 -27.12
N LEU A 113 -45.47 -15.41 -27.99
CA LEU A 113 -45.91 -15.02 -29.33
C LEU A 113 -46.15 -16.24 -30.23
N TRP A 114 -45.30 -17.26 -30.17
CA TRP A 114 -45.51 -18.52 -30.89
C TRP A 114 -46.83 -19.16 -30.47
N LYS A 115 -47.07 -19.35 -29.16
CA LYS A 115 -48.28 -20.00 -28.65
C LYS A 115 -49.57 -19.28 -29.05
N ARG A 116 -49.50 -17.98 -29.34
CA ARG A 116 -50.64 -17.15 -29.73
C ARG A 116 -50.97 -17.26 -31.23
N LYS A 117 -50.09 -17.87 -32.02
CA LYS A 117 -50.27 -18.16 -33.45
C LYS A 117 -50.84 -19.57 -33.62
#